data_AF-A0A5C3NNN6-F1
#
_entry.id   AF-A0A5C3NNN6-F1
#
_cell.length_a   1.000
_cell.length_b   1.000
_cell.length_c   1.000
_cell.angle_alpha   90.00
_cell.angle_beta   90.00
_cell.angle_gamma   90.00
#
_symmetry.space_group_name_H-M   'P 1'
#
loop_
_entity.id
_entity.type
_entity.pdbx_description
1 polymer ?
#
loop_
_entity_poly.entity_id
_entity_poly.type
_entity_poly.pdbx_seq_one_letter_code
_entity_poly.pdbx_strand_id
1 'polypeptide(L)' 'PGVSQFAQQMKEAIMAAHDAVIAARTSQVVQANKHRRPAPFKAGDLVYLSTKNLAVPTGRARKLVPKFIGPFQITR' A
#
# COMPACT_ATOMS: atom_id res chain seq x y z
N PRO A 1 -7.50 -36.53 32.53
CA PRO A 1 -7.32 -36.61 31.05
C PRO A 1 -7.99 -35.49 30.23
N GLY A 2 -9.06 -34.83 30.70
CA GLY A 2 -9.78 -33.82 29.91
C GLY A 2 -9.07 -32.46 29.72
N VAL A 3 -8.30 -32.00 30.73
CA VAL A 3 -7.61 -30.70 30.68
C VAL A 3 -6.49 -30.68 29.63
N SER A 4 -5.74 -31.78 29.50
CA SER A 4 -4.66 -31.88 28.50
C SER A 4 -5.20 -31.91 27.07
N GLN A 5 -6.34 -32.57 26.84
CA GLN A 5 -7.02 -32.57 25.54
C GLN A 5 -7.55 -31.19 25.18
N PHE A 6 -8.14 -30.49 26.14
CA PHE A 6 -8.61 -29.10 25.92
C PHE A 6 -7.45 -28.16 25.56
N ALA A 7 -6.33 -28.25 26.30
CA ALA A 7 -5.14 -27.43 26.01
C ALA A 7 -4.57 -27.73 24.61
N GLN A 8 -4.55 -28.99 24.20
CA GLN A 8 -4.09 -29.41 22.87
C GLN A 8 -5.00 -28.86 21.76
N GLN A 9 -6.32 -28.98 21.92
CA GLN A 9 -7.29 -28.44 20.96
C GLN A 9 -7.19 -26.91 20.84
N MET A 10 -6.98 -26.21 21.96
CA MET A 10 -6.81 -24.75 21.93
C MET A 10 -5.53 -24.36 21.18
N LYS A 11 -4.43 -25.08 21.38
CA LYS A 11 -3.18 -24.86 20.65
C LYS A 11 -3.38 -25.07 19.15
N GLU A 12 -4.04 -26.16 18.76
CA GLU A 12 -4.34 -26.46 17.35
C GLU A 12 -5.23 -25.39 16.71
N ALA A 13 -6.26 -24.92 17.43
CA ALA A 13 -7.14 -23.86 16.97
C ALA A 13 -6.38 -22.55 16.73
N ILE A 14 -5.44 -22.19 17.61
CA ILE A 14 -4.61 -20.99 17.44
C ILE A 14 -3.70 -21.13 16.22
N MET A 15 -3.07 -22.29 16.03
CA MET A 15 -2.21 -22.54 14.87
C MET A 15 -3.02 -22.45 13.56
N ALA A 16 -4.19 -23.10 13.51
CA ALA A 16 -5.07 -23.06 12.35
C ALA A 16 -5.55 -21.64 12.04
N ALA A 17 -5.89 -20.86 13.07
CA ALA A 17 -6.28 -19.46 12.89
C ALA A 17 -5.13 -18.61 12.32
N HIS A 18 -3.91 -18.84 12.79
CA HIS A 18 -2.73 -18.13 12.30
C HIS A 18 -2.46 -18.45 10.82
N ASP A 19 -2.53 -19.72 10.43
CA ASP A 19 -2.35 -20.15 9.05
C ASP A 19 -3.42 -19.57 8.12
N ALA A 20 -4.68 -19.54 8.59
CA ALA A 20 -5.78 -18.92 7.85
C ALA A 20 -5.56 -17.42 7.61
N VAL A 21 -5.03 -16.70 8.61
CA VAL A 21 -4.69 -15.27 8.48
C VAL A 21 -3.58 -15.06 7.46
N ILE A 22 -2.55 -15.91 7.45
CA ILE A 22 -1.46 -15.82 6.47
C ILE A 22 -2.00 -16.07 5.06
N ALA A 23 -2.78 -17.13 4.85
CA ALA A 23 -3.37 -17.47 3.56
C ALA A 23 -4.32 -16.37 3.04
N ALA A 24 -5.08 -15.74 3.94
CA ALA A 24 -5.91 -14.59 3.60
C ALA A 24 -5.06 -13.39 3.14
N ARG A 25 -3.98 -13.08 3.86
CA ARG A 25 -3.08 -11.97 3.52
C ARG A 25 -2.41 -12.17 2.16
N THR A 26 -1.90 -13.37 1.86
CA THR A 26 -1.28 -13.64 0.57
C THR A 26 -2.27 -13.46 -0.59
N SER A 27 -3.49 -13.97 -0.43
CA SER A 27 -4.57 -13.81 -1.41
C SER A 27 -4.97 -12.34 -1.61
N GLN A 28 -5.08 -11.58 -0.52
CA GLN A 28 -5.39 -10.15 -0.56
C GLN A 28 -4.29 -9.35 -1.27
N VAL A 29 -3.02 -9.65 -1.00
CA VAL A 29 -1.87 -9.01 -1.67
C VAL A 29 -1.92 -9.24 -3.18
N VAL A 30 -2.20 -10.47 -3.62
CA VAL A 30 -2.34 -10.80 -5.03
C VAL A 30 -3.46 -9.97 -5.68
N GLN A 31 -4.64 -9.92 -5.07
CA GLN A 31 -5.76 -9.14 -5.62
C GLN A 31 -5.50 -7.63 -5.61
N ALA A 32 -4.96 -7.10 -4.51
CA ALA A 32 -4.63 -5.68 -4.38
C ALA A 32 -3.55 -5.23 -5.39
N ASN A 33 -2.64 -6.13 -5.76
CA ASN A 33 -1.58 -5.86 -6.71
C ASN A 33 -1.95 -6.20 -8.17
N LYS A 34 -3.04 -6.93 -8.42
CA LYS A 34 -3.45 -7.41 -9.75
C LYS A 34 -3.50 -6.31 -10.83
N HIS A 35 -3.90 -5.10 -10.45
CA HIS A 35 -4.02 -3.96 -11.38
C HIS A 35 -2.95 -2.88 -11.17
N ARG A 36 -2.01 -3.08 -10.24
CA ARG A 36 -0.89 -2.14 -10.06
C ARG A 36 0.06 -2.32 -11.24
N ARG A 37 0.40 -1.20 -11.87
CA ARG A 37 1.40 -1.17 -12.94
C ARG A 37 2.74 -0.74 -12.35
N PRO A 38 3.85 -1.35 -12.78
CA PRO A 38 5.17 -0.84 -12.41
C PRO A 38 5.29 0.61 -12.92
N ALA A 39 5.78 1.50 -12.07
CA ALA A 39 6.03 2.88 -12.46
C ALA A 39 7.28 2.91 -13.37
N PRO A 40 7.20 3.36 -14.63
CA PRO A 40 8.29 3.26 -15.59
C PRO A 40 9.37 4.35 -15.43
N PHE A 41 9.37 5.07 -14.31
CA PHE A 41 10.23 6.24 -14.11
C PHE A 41 11.63 5.85 -13.63
N LYS A 42 12.63 6.59 -14.09
CA LYS A 42 14.04 6.42 -13.72
C LYS A 42 14.62 7.72 -13.17
N ALA A 43 15.70 7.60 -12.40
CA ALA A 43 16.50 8.76 -12.04
C ALA A 43 16.97 9.49 -13.31
N GLY A 44 16.82 10.81 -13.34
CA GLY A 44 17.05 11.65 -14.51
C GLY A 44 15.81 12.00 -15.31
N ASP A 45 14.70 11.26 -15.18
CA ASP A 45 13.47 11.57 -15.90
C ASP A 45 12.84 12.87 -15.38
N LEU A 46 12.25 13.65 -16.30
CA LEU A 46 11.45 14.83 -16.00
C LEU A 46 9.97 14.46 -15.90
N VAL A 47 9.39 14.62 -14.72
CA VAL A 47 8.01 14.21 -14.43
C VAL A 47 7.16 15.34 -13.86
N TYR A 48 5.88 15.32 -14.19
CA TYR A 48 4.87 16.20 -13.60
C TYR A 48 4.34 15.63 -12.29
N LEU A 49 4.34 16.44 -11.22
CA LEU A 49 3.83 16.04 -9.91
C LEU A 49 2.39 16.52 -9.72
N SER A 50 1.55 15.63 -9.20
CA SER A 50 0.15 15.95 -8.85
C SER A 50 0.10 16.83 -7.61
N THR A 51 -0.67 17.92 -7.69
CA THR A 51 -0.85 18.86 -6.57
C THR A 51 -1.84 18.39 -5.52
N LYS A 52 -2.49 17.23 -5.71
CA LYS A 52 -3.55 16.71 -4.82
C LYS A 52 -3.13 16.69 -3.35
N ASN A 53 -1.89 16.25 -3.08
CA ASN A 53 -1.36 16.07 -1.72
C ASN A 53 -0.15 16.99 -1.44
N LEU A 54 0.06 18.04 -2.25
CA LEU A 54 1.18 18.96 -2.07
C LEU A 54 0.69 20.27 -1.46
N ALA A 55 1.51 20.84 -0.56
CA ALA A 55 1.36 22.21 -0.12
C ALA A 55 1.92 23.14 -1.21
N VAL A 56 1.03 23.65 -2.07
CA VAL A 56 1.43 24.54 -3.16
C VAL A 56 1.35 26.00 -2.69
N PRO A 57 2.47 26.74 -2.61
CA PRO A 57 2.51 28.11 -2.12
C PRO A 57 2.10 29.08 -3.24
N THR A 58 0.86 29.00 -3.72
CA THR A 58 0.41 29.80 -4.87
C THR A 58 -0.25 31.12 -4.51
N GLY A 59 -0.45 31.43 -3.22
CA GLY A 59 -1.23 32.61 -2.78
C GLY A 59 -2.68 32.64 -3.32
N ARG A 60 -3.09 31.57 -3.99
CA ARG A 60 -4.37 31.38 -4.69
C ARG A 60 -5.15 30.29 -3.97
N ALA A 61 -6.47 30.38 -4.03
CA ALA A 61 -7.35 29.33 -3.53
C ALA A 61 -7.04 27.98 -4.20
N ARG A 62 -7.17 26.88 -3.45
CA ARG A 62 -6.86 25.50 -3.90
C ARG A 62 -7.56 25.10 -5.21
N LYS A 63 -8.72 25.70 -5.49
CA LYS A 63 -9.51 25.50 -6.73
C LYS A 63 -8.78 25.99 -7.99
N LEU A 64 -7.92 26.99 -7.88
CA LEU A 64 -7.19 27.61 -9.00
C LEU A 64 -5.76 27.07 -9.15
N VAL A 65 -5.38 26.08 -8.34
CA VAL A 65 -4.08 25.44 -8.44
C VAL A 65 -4.09 24.46 -9.60
N PRO A 66 -3.10 24.49 -10.50
CA PRO A 66 -2.97 23.49 -11.55
C PRO A 66 -2.96 22.08 -10.97
N LYS A 67 -3.59 21.11 -11.66
CA LYS A 67 -3.61 19.72 -11.20
C LYS A 67 -2.22 19.10 -11.14
N PHE A 68 -1.32 19.56 -12.00
CA PHE A 68 0.07 19.12 -12.07
C PHE A 68 1.00 20.33 -12.11
N ILE A 69 2.18 20.20 -11.50
CA ILE A 69 3.22 21.23 -11.49
C ILE A 69 4.54 20.66 -11.97
N GLY A 70 5.27 21.50 -12.74
CA GLY A 70 6.66 21.37 -13.17
C GLY A 70 7.01 20.09 -13.95
N PRO A 71 8.03 20.10 -14.80
CA PRO A 71 8.87 18.91 -14.95
C PRO A 71 9.90 18.94 -13.82
N PHE A 72 9.79 18.01 -12.87
CA PHE A 72 10.79 17.78 -11.83
C PHE A 72 11.68 16.62 -12.23
N GLN A 73 12.99 16.78 -12.03
CA GLN A 73 13.94 15.70 -12.26
C GLN A 73 13.91 14.72 -11.07
N ILE A 74 13.78 13.43 -11.35
CA ILE A 74 13.93 12.38 -10.34
C ILE A 74 15.41 12.25 -9.98
N THR A 75 15.78 12.46 -8.72
CA THR A 75 17.18 12.49 -8.29
C THR A 75 17.69 11.13 -7.81
N ARG A 76 16.87 10.33 -7.12
CA ARG A 76 17.22 9.03 -6.54
C ARG A 76 16.03 8.09 -6.50
#